data_AF-A0A2T5LY59-F1
#
_entry.id   AF-A0A2T5LY59-F1
#
_cell.length_a   1.000
_cell.length_b   1.000
_cell.length_c   1.000
_cell.angle_alpha   90.00
_cell.angle_beta   90.00
_cell.angle_gamma   90.00
#
_symmetry.space_group_name_H-M   'P 1'
#
loop_
_entity.id
_entity.type
_entity.pdbx_description
1 polymer ?
#
loop_
_entity_poly.entity_id
_entity_poly.type
_entity_poly.pdbx_seq_one_letter_code
_entity_poly.pdbx_strand_id
1 'polypeptide(L)'
;MEDCSTHITERKVLFQGGCPWPGNWQTTHSRVVRGVSYSRLDSYLSLSEFHGWLDRRSIDSAGFAAIHTMGQDHRWDLSQYDAIEVTMSRSDDKVYTLTLEDERPIAWEGTFRPGTSGRTTSRVIRLGRLKPRKGDPYLRPLNLGDIRGFGIWIGK
;
A
#
# COMPACT_ATOMS: atom_id res chain seq x y z
N MET A 1 16.92 16.40 9.65
CA MET A 1 15.58 17.00 9.52
C MET A 1 14.64 16.04 10.22
N GLU A 2 14.34 16.36 11.48
CA GLU A 2 13.77 15.46 12.47
C GLU A 2 12.30 15.14 12.16
N ASP A 3 11.96 13.86 12.24
CA ASP A 3 10.61 13.34 12.05
C ASP A 3 9.78 13.67 13.30
N CYS A 4 9.11 14.83 13.27
CA CYS A 4 8.33 15.34 14.39
C CYS A 4 6.99 14.59 14.47
N SER A 5 6.90 13.62 15.39
CA SER A 5 5.67 12.93 15.77
C SER A 5 4.71 13.79 16.61
N THR A 6 5.10 15.05 16.88
CA THR A 6 4.45 15.99 17.82
C THR A 6 3.18 16.69 17.29
N HIS A 7 2.73 16.39 16.06
CA HIS A 7 1.54 17.03 15.46
C HIS A 7 0.47 16.04 14.99
N ILE A 8 0.36 14.86 15.63
CA ILE A 8 -0.78 13.97 15.38
C ILE A 8 -1.97 14.47 16.20
N THR A 9 -2.84 15.25 15.56
CA THR A 9 -4.04 15.81 16.19
C THR A 9 -5.23 14.86 16.07
N GLU A 10 -5.29 14.04 15.02
CA GLU A 10 -6.40 13.10 14.77
C GLU A 10 -5.91 11.82 14.09
N ARG A 11 -6.55 10.69 14.39
CA ARG A 11 -6.35 9.39 13.73
C ARG A 11 -7.69 8.74 13.42
N LYS A 12 -7.83 8.25 12.19
CA LYS A 12 -8.95 7.42 11.76
C LYS A 12 -8.44 6.06 11.30
N VAL A 13 -8.98 4.99 11.87
CA VAL A 13 -8.68 3.63 11.43
C VAL A 13 -9.41 3.39 10.10
N LEU A 14 -8.65 3.20 9.01
CA LEU A 14 -9.20 2.86 7.70
C LEU A 14 -9.49 1.36 7.58
N PHE A 15 -8.53 0.53 7.99
CA PHE A 15 -8.59 -0.92 7.89
C PHE A 15 -8.02 -1.57 9.15
N GLN A 16 -8.90 -2.00 10.05
CA GLN A 16 -8.49 -2.79 11.21
C GLN A 16 -8.13 -4.21 10.74
N GLY A 17 -6.91 -4.68 11.04
CA GLY A 17 -6.51 -6.06 10.76
C GLY A 17 -7.42 -7.08 11.47
N GLY A 18 -7.55 -8.27 10.90
CA GLY A 18 -8.46 -9.29 11.41
C GLY A 18 -9.19 -10.04 10.31
N CYS A 19 -10.08 -10.96 10.69
CA CYS A 19 -10.85 -11.77 9.77
C CYS A 19 -12.35 -11.43 9.85
N PRO A 20 -12.99 -11.00 8.73
CA PRO A 20 -12.37 -10.64 7.46
C PRO A 20 -11.66 -9.29 7.55
N TRP A 21 -10.60 -9.09 6.76
CA TRP A 21 -9.97 -7.77 6.68
C TRP A 21 -10.86 -6.81 5.87
N PRO A 22 -11.35 -5.69 6.45
CA PRO A 22 -12.27 -4.80 5.76
C PRO A 22 -11.67 -4.20 4.48
N GLY A 23 -12.48 -3.94 3.46
CA GLY A 23 -12.05 -3.32 2.20
C GLY A 23 -11.99 -4.26 0.99
N ASN A 24 -12.42 -5.51 1.13
CA ASN A 24 -12.47 -6.51 0.04
C ASN A 24 -11.12 -6.60 -0.70
N TRP A 25 -10.06 -6.86 0.06
CA TRP A 25 -8.70 -6.95 -0.43
C TRP A 25 -8.51 -8.18 -1.32
N GLN A 26 -7.88 -8.00 -2.48
CA GLN A 26 -7.53 -9.06 -3.41
C GLN A 26 -6.05 -9.05 -3.72
N THR A 27 -5.49 -10.23 -3.90
CA THR A 27 -4.10 -10.43 -4.31
C THR A 27 -3.97 -10.37 -5.82
N THR A 28 -2.90 -9.77 -6.31
CA THR A 28 -2.57 -9.76 -7.74
C THR A 28 -1.07 -9.87 -7.91
N HIS A 29 -0.62 -10.43 -9.01
CA HIS A 29 0.80 -10.57 -9.31
C HIS A 29 0.98 -10.62 -10.82
N SER A 30 2.18 -10.29 -11.28
CA SER A 30 2.51 -10.30 -12.69
C SER A 30 2.57 -11.73 -13.26
N ARG A 31 2.00 -11.93 -14.45
CA ARG A 31 2.35 -13.09 -15.28
C ARG A 31 3.59 -12.71 -16.06
N VAL A 32 4.74 -13.27 -15.69
CA VAL A 32 6.04 -12.93 -16.26
C VAL A 32 6.53 -14.02 -17.20
N VAL A 33 7.25 -13.61 -18.25
CA VAL A 33 7.80 -14.53 -19.26
C VAL A 33 8.93 -15.38 -18.67
N ARG A 34 9.66 -14.84 -17.70
CA ARG A 34 10.73 -15.53 -16.96
C ARG A 34 10.63 -15.23 -15.47
N GLY A 35 10.98 -16.22 -14.65
CA GLY A 35 10.84 -16.16 -13.20
C GLY A 35 9.40 -16.42 -12.73
N VAL A 36 9.18 -16.22 -11.44
CA VAL A 36 7.87 -16.43 -10.79
C VAL A 36 7.57 -15.23 -9.90
N SER A 37 6.30 -14.82 -9.87
CA SER A 37 5.78 -13.89 -8.87
C SER A 37 4.56 -14.50 -8.21
N TYR A 38 4.41 -14.24 -6.91
CA TYR A 38 3.35 -14.82 -6.11
C TYR A 38 2.88 -13.82 -5.06
N SER A 39 1.56 -13.77 -4.86
CA SER A 39 0.92 -13.01 -3.80
C SER A 39 -0.12 -13.88 -3.11
N ARG A 40 -0.15 -13.79 -1.78
CA ARG A 40 -1.17 -14.39 -0.92
C ARG A 40 -1.49 -13.44 0.22
N LEU A 41 -2.76 -13.43 0.62
CA LEU A 41 -3.25 -12.66 1.75
C LEU A 41 -3.92 -13.62 2.71
N ASP A 42 -3.38 -13.71 3.91
CA ASP A 42 -4.00 -14.45 5.02
C ASP A 42 -4.68 -13.45 5.96
N SER A 43 -5.80 -13.86 6.55
CA SER A 43 -6.49 -13.10 7.60
C SER A 43 -6.65 -14.00 8.81
N TYR A 44 -6.20 -13.51 9.95
CA TYR A 44 -6.30 -14.17 11.25
C TYR A 44 -7.24 -13.37 12.15
N LEU A 45 -7.46 -13.78 13.40
CA LEU A 45 -8.42 -13.11 14.30
C LEU A 45 -8.16 -11.62 14.49
N SER A 46 -6.89 -11.20 14.64
CA SER A 46 -6.52 -9.82 14.97
C SER A 46 -5.57 -9.14 13.99
N LEU A 47 -5.12 -9.86 12.96
CA LEU A 47 -4.15 -9.36 11.99
C LEU A 47 -4.37 -9.96 10.61
N SER A 48 -3.90 -9.24 9.60
CA SER A 48 -3.89 -9.67 8.21
C SER A 48 -2.45 -9.67 7.71
N GLU A 49 -2.06 -10.72 6.99
CA GLU A 49 -0.68 -10.92 6.57
C GLU A 49 -0.59 -11.03 5.06
N PHE A 50 0.17 -10.11 4.46
CA PHE A 50 0.49 -10.13 3.04
C PHE A 50 1.80 -10.86 2.80
N HIS A 51 1.74 -11.92 2.01
CA HIS A 51 2.90 -12.65 1.51
C HIS A 51 3.11 -12.30 0.04
N GLY A 52 4.22 -11.64 -0.26
CA GLY A 52 4.67 -11.36 -1.62
C GLY A 52 6.03 -11.99 -1.89
N TRP A 53 6.18 -12.63 -3.05
CA TRP A 53 7.46 -13.18 -3.50
C TRP A 53 7.71 -12.87 -4.97
N LEU A 54 8.96 -12.54 -5.29
CA LEU A 54 9.45 -12.25 -6.64
C LEU A 54 10.80 -12.95 -6.85
N ASP A 55 10.93 -13.69 -7.94
CA ASP A 55 12.24 -14.15 -8.42
C ASP A 55 13.03 -12.95 -8.97
N ARG A 56 13.66 -12.18 -8.09
CA ARG A 56 14.38 -10.96 -8.48
C ARG A 56 15.50 -11.20 -9.50
N ARG A 57 16.02 -12.43 -9.63
CA ARG A 57 17.08 -12.75 -10.59
C ARG A 57 16.53 -12.87 -12.00
N SER A 58 15.44 -13.61 -12.15
CA SER A 58 14.92 -13.99 -13.47
C SER A 58 13.76 -13.11 -13.96
N ILE A 59 13.09 -12.41 -13.05
CA ILE A 59 11.93 -11.58 -13.37
C ILE A 59 12.34 -10.28 -14.08
N ASP A 60 11.58 -9.88 -15.09
CA ASP A 60 11.75 -8.60 -15.77
C ASP A 60 11.50 -7.41 -14.82
N SER A 61 11.84 -6.19 -15.26
CA SER A 61 11.64 -4.97 -14.48
C SER A 61 10.17 -4.62 -14.26
N ALA A 62 9.23 -5.28 -14.93
CA ALA A 62 7.80 -5.08 -14.75
C ALA A 62 7.16 -6.05 -13.73
N GLY A 63 7.94 -7.00 -13.21
CA GLY A 63 7.48 -7.98 -12.22
C GLY A 63 6.99 -7.36 -10.91
N PHE A 64 5.83 -7.79 -10.44
CA PHE A 64 5.25 -7.34 -9.17
C PHE A 64 4.40 -8.41 -8.48
N ALA A 65 4.22 -8.23 -7.17
CA ALA A 65 3.22 -8.91 -6.36
C ALA A 65 2.56 -7.87 -5.45
N ALA A 66 1.24 -7.91 -5.34
CA ALA A 66 0.47 -6.87 -4.69
C ALA A 66 -0.80 -7.41 -4.03
N ILE A 67 -1.36 -6.58 -3.16
CA ILE A 67 -2.73 -6.64 -2.68
C ILE A 67 -3.39 -5.29 -2.90
N HIS A 68 -4.69 -5.26 -3.17
CA HIS A 68 -5.44 -4.02 -3.28
C HIS A 68 -6.93 -4.20 -2.94
N THR A 69 -7.57 -3.14 -2.48
CA THR A 69 -9.02 -3.13 -2.24
C THR A 69 -9.79 -3.21 -3.56
N MET A 70 -10.87 -3.98 -3.61
CA MET A 70 -11.75 -4.09 -4.79
C MET A 70 -13.18 -3.68 -4.44
N GLY A 71 -13.84 -2.93 -5.33
CA GLY A 71 -15.22 -2.50 -5.12
C GLY A 71 -15.48 -1.18 -5.83
N GLN A 72 -16.62 -1.08 -6.53
CA GLN A 72 -16.96 0.13 -7.28
C GLN A 72 -17.54 1.24 -6.37
N ASP A 73 -18.13 0.86 -5.24
CA ASP A 73 -18.79 1.78 -4.31
C ASP A 73 -17.88 2.25 -3.17
N HIS A 74 -16.63 1.79 -3.14
CA HIS A 74 -15.68 2.21 -2.13
C HIS A 74 -15.28 3.67 -2.33
N ARG A 75 -15.52 4.50 -1.32
CA ARG A 75 -15.16 5.92 -1.30
C ARG A 75 -14.66 6.31 0.08
N TRP A 76 -13.49 6.93 0.15
CA TRP A 76 -12.90 7.47 1.36
C TRP A 76 -12.53 8.93 1.15
N ASP A 77 -13.06 9.80 2.02
CA ASP A 77 -12.61 11.19 2.12
C ASP A 77 -11.44 11.27 3.10
N LEU A 78 -10.26 11.59 2.56
CA LEU A 78 -9.01 11.80 3.26
C LEU A 78 -8.55 13.27 3.20
N SER A 79 -9.39 14.19 2.71
CA SER A 79 -9.01 15.59 2.48
C SER A 79 -8.55 16.34 3.74
N GLN A 80 -8.97 15.87 4.91
CA GLN A 80 -8.63 16.44 6.22
C GLN A 80 -7.35 15.84 6.84
N TYR A 81 -6.69 14.89 6.18
CA TYR A 81 -5.51 14.20 6.72
C TYR A 81 -4.26 14.50 5.89
N ASP A 82 -3.10 14.54 6.54
CA ASP A 82 -1.81 14.81 5.88
C ASP A 82 -1.02 13.54 5.52
N ALA A 83 -1.40 12.39 6.09
CA ALA A 83 -0.60 11.18 6.04
C ALA A 83 -1.42 9.89 6.22
N ILE A 84 -0.86 8.79 5.71
CA ILE A 84 -1.28 7.43 6.03
C ILE A 84 -0.25 6.79 6.96
N GLU A 85 -0.74 6.20 8.06
CA GLU A 85 0.08 5.37 8.94
C GLU A 85 -0.18 3.89 8.66
N VAL A 86 0.86 3.15 8.31
CA VAL A 86 0.83 1.69 8.15
C VAL A 86 1.45 1.07 9.39
N THR A 87 0.68 0.28 10.13
CA THR A 87 1.12 -0.42 11.35
C THR A 87 1.33 -1.90 11.04
N MET A 88 2.50 -2.44 11.39
CA MET A 88 2.89 -3.82 11.08
C MET A 88 3.43 -4.50 12.33
N SER A 89 2.94 -5.70 12.64
CA SER A 89 3.39 -6.50 13.79
C SER A 89 4.59 -7.40 13.46
N ARG A 90 4.65 -7.91 12.22
CA ARG A 90 5.76 -8.68 11.67
C ARG A 90 6.10 -8.10 10.31
N SER A 91 7.37 -7.84 10.07
CA SER A 91 7.84 -7.30 8.81
C SER A 91 9.28 -7.72 8.51
N ASP A 92 9.66 -7.59 7.25
CA ASP A 92 11.03 -7.74 6.79
C ASP A 92 11.66 -6.38 6.47
N ASP A 93 12.91 -6.37 5.97
CA ASP A 93 13.63 -5.16 5.60
C ASP A 93 13.35 -4.67 4.17
N LYS A 94 12.39 -5.29 3.47
CA LYS A 94 12.13 -5.00 2.07
C LYS A 94 11.43 -3.65 1.91
N VAL A 95 11.52 -3.13 0.68
CA VAL A 95 10.78 -1.95 0.26
C VAL A 95 9.41 -2.38 -0.21
N TYR A 96 8.39 -1.71 0.33
CA TYR A 96 7.01 -1.82 -0.10
C TYR A 96 6.55 -0.48 -0.67
N THR A 97 5.54 -0.53 -1.52
CA THR A 97 4.89 0.65 -2.09
C THR A 97 3.43 0.68 -1.62
N LEU A 98 3.04 1.73 -0.92
CA LEU A 98 1.63 2.08 -0.72
C LEU A 98 1.11 2.75 -1.99
N THR A 99 -0.04 2.32 -2.46
CA THR A 99 -0.74 2.92 -3.60
C THR A 99 -2.11 3.45 -3.16
N LEU A 100 -2.45 4.64 -3.64
CA LEU A 100 -3.78 5.25 -3.53
C LEU A 100 -4.33 5.55 -4.92
N GLU A 101 -5.63 5.36 -5.11
CA GLU A 101 -6.32 5.57 -6.39
C GLU A 101 -7.60 6.38 -6.12
N ASP A 102 -7.75 7.54 -6.74
CA ASP A 102 -9.05 8.26 -6.85
C ASP A 102 -9.79 7.86 -8.13
N GLU A 103 -9.04 7.47 -9.17
CA GLU A 103 -9.56 6.98 -10.45
C GLU A 103 -8.73 5.79 -10.93
N ARG A 104 -9.37 4.63 -11.15
CA ARG A 104 -8.67 3.45 -11.67
C ARG A 104 -8.47 3.59 -13.19
N PRO A 105 -7.31 3.18 -13.75
CA PRO A 105 -6.22 2.45 -13.11
C PRO A 105 -5.03 3.35 -12.68
N ILE A 106 -5.27 4.64 -12.36
CA ILE A 106 -4.21 5.60 -12.02
C ILE A 106 -3.87 5.50 -10.53
N ALA A 107 -2.68 4.96 -10.25
CA ALA A 107 -2.16 4.83 -8.89
C ALA A 107 -1.13 5.90 -8.55
N TRP A 108 -1.25 6.44 -7.33
CA TRP A 108 -0.30 7.32 -6.68
C TRP A 108 0.47 6.57 -5.62
N GLU A 109 1.79 6.67 -5.65
CA GLU A 109 2.69 5.76 -4.95
C GLU A 109 3.55 6.47 -3.90
N GLY A 110 3.72 5.81 -2.76
CA GLY A 110 4.68 6.17 -1.72
C GLY A 110 5.40 4.92 -1.22
N THR A 111 6.73 4.94 -1.25
CA THR A 111 7.52 3.79 -0.77
C THR A 111 7.81 3.90 0.72
N PHE A 112 7.89 2.75 1.39
CA PHE A 112 8.27 2.67 2.80
C PHE A 112 9.05 1.37 3.07
N ARG A 113 9.86 1.39 4.13
CA ARG A 113 10.57 0.22 4.65
C ARG A 113 10.10 -0.05 6.08
N PRO A 114 9.40 -1.16 6.36
CA PRO A 114 8.89 -1.48 7.71
C PRO A 114 9.98 -1.62 8.78
N GLY A 115 11.18 -2.07 8.36
CA GLY A 115 12.29 -2.42 9.24
C GLY A 115 12.13 -3.82 9.85
N THR A 116 13.24 -4.41 10.26
CA THR A 116 13.27 -5.69 10.99
C THR A 116 13.17 -5.42 12.47
N SER A 117 12.00 -5.71 13.03
CA SER A 117 11.75 -5.54 14.45
C SER A 117 10.82 -6.67 14.90
N GLY A 118 11.20 -7.38 15.98
CA GLY A 118 10.30 -8.34 16.64
C GLY A 118 9.14 -7.67 17.38
N ARG A 119 8.96 -6.36 17.20
CA ARG A 119 7.92 -5.51 17.79
C ARG A 119 7.13 -4.83 16.68
N THR A 120 5.92 -4.42 17.02
CA THR A 120 5.08 -3.60 16.13
C THR A 120 5.79 -2.30 15.73
N THR A 121 5.81 -2.00 14.44
CA THR A 121 6.34 -0.76 13.88
C THR A 121 5.27 -0.02 13.10
N SER A 122 5.35 1.31 13.11
CA SER A 122 4.51 2.17 12.27
C SER A 122 5.36 2.91 11.24
N ARG A 123 4.80 3.13 10.06
CA ARG A 123 5.39 3.97 9.01
C ARG A 123 4.38 5.00 8.54
N VAL A 124 4.80 6.26 8.57
CA VAL A 124 4.00 7.41 8.15
C VAL A 124 4.39 7.81 6.73
N ILE A 125 3.42 7.82 5.84
CA ILE A 125 3.58 8.16 4.43
C ILE A 125 2.78 9.44 4.18
N ARG A 126 3.48 10.54 3.90
CA ARG A 126 2.85 11.85 3.67
C ARG A 126 2.11 11.87 2.33
N LEU A 127 0.83 12.23 2.34
CA LEU A 127 -0.02 12.24 1.15
C LEU A 127 0.51 13.21 0.09
N GLY A 128 1.00 14.38 0.51
CA GLY A 128 1.63 15.36 -0.39
C GLY A 128 2.97 14.92 -1.02
N ARG A 129 3.52 13.74 -0.66
CA ARG A 129 4.74 13.18 -1.25
C ARG A 129 4.48 12.06 -2.25
N LEU A 130 3.22 11.64 -2.42
CA LEU A 130 2.87 10.60 -3.37
C LEU A 130 3.14 11.09 -4.80
N LYS A 131 3.51 10.15 -5.68
CA LYS A 131 3.77 10.43 -7.09
C LYS A 131 2.96 9.49 -7.97
N PRO A 132 2.48 9.93 -9.14
CA PRO A 132 1.80 9.02 -10.06
C PRO A 132 2.78 7.96 -10.56
N ARG A 133 2.35 6.69 -10.60
CA ARG A 133 3.18 5.55 -11.02
C ARG A 133 3.67 5.66 -12.47
N LYS A 134 2.82 6.15 -13.36
CA LYS A 134 3.15 6.45 -14.75
C LYS A 134 2.99 7.94 -14.95
N GLY A 135 4.07 8.61 -15.31
CA GLY A 135 4.11 10.05 -15.51
C GLY A 135 3.42 10.42 -16.82
N ASP A 136 2.14 10.75 -16.74
CA ASP A 136 1.51 11.63 -17.73
C ASP A 136 1.56 13.06 -17.16
N PRO A 137 2.21 14.01 -17.87
CA PRO A 137 2.38 15.39 -17.40
C PRO A 137 1.06 16.15 -17.24
N TYR A 138 -0.04 15.63 -17.80
CA TYR A 138 -1.38 16.21 -17.70
C TYR A 138 -2.25 15.55 -16.62
N LEU A 139 -1.69 14.64 -15.83
CA LEU A 139 -2.43 14.05 -14.71
C LEU A 139 -2.81 15.13 -13.70
N ARG A 140 -4.12 15.23 -13.45
CA ARG A 140 -4.62 16.02 -12.34
C ARG A 140 -4.05 15.46 -11.01
N PRO A 141 -3.84 16.31 -9.99
CA PRO A 141 -3.45 15.85 -8.67
C PRO A 141 -4.44 14.84 -8.09
N LEU A 142 -3.95 13.92 -7.25
CA LEU A 142 -4.77 12.95 -6.51
C LEU A 142 -5.90 13.64 -5.76
N ASN A 143 -7.16 13.26 -6.04
CA ASN A 143 -8.30 13.77 -5.28
C ASN A 143 -8.46 13.02 -3.95
N LEU A 144 -7.94 13.61 -2.87
CA LEU A 144 -8.04 13.02 -1.52
C LEU A 144 -9.47 12.95 -1.00
N GLY A 145 -10.42 13.72 -1.53
CA GLY A 145 -11.83 13.67 -1.12
C GLY A 145 -12.61 12.49 -1.71
N ASP A 146 -12.04 11.76 -2.66
CA ASP A 146 -12.72 10.66 -3.36
C ASP A 146 -11.76 9.49 -3.64
N ILE A 147 -11.03 9.03 -2.62
CA ILE A 147 -10.19 7.84 -2.77
C ILE A 147 -11.10 6.62 -2.96
N ARG A 148 -10.77 5.79 -3.96
CA ARG A 148 -11.52 4.58 -4.36
C ARG A 148 -10.70 3.30 -4.27
N GLY A 149 -9.41 3.40 -3.98
CA GLY A 149 -8.54 2.24 -3.90
C GLY A 149 -7.33 2.46 -3.02
N PHE A 150 -6.97 1.42 -2.28
CA PHE A 150 -5.69 1.26 -1.61
C PHE A 150 -5.00 0.01 -2.12
N GLY A 151 -3.67 0.02 -2.14
CA GLY A 151 -2.88 -1.16 -2.44
C GLY A 151 -1.53 -1.16 -1.75
N ILE A 152 -0.97 -2.36 -1.57
CA ILE A 152 0.40 -2.58 -1.11
C ILE A 152 1.08 -3.45 -2.15
N TRP A 153 2.21 -2.98 -2.67
CA TRP A 153 2.93 -3.62 -3.76
C TRP A 153 4.37 -3.90 -3.34
N ILE A 154 4.90 -4.99 -3.88
CA ILE A 154 6.33 -5.22 -4.03
C ILE A 154 6.65 -5.28 -5.52
N GLY A 155 7.71 -4.59 -5.92
CA GLY A 155 8.24 -4.56 -7.28
C GLY A 155 9.73 -4.88 -7.32
N LYS A 156 10.26 -4.99 -8.55
CA LYS A 156 11.70 -5.06 -8.81
C LYS A 156 12.34 -3.68 -8.77
#